data_AF-A0A5Q4GEQ8-F1
#
_entry.id   AF-A0A5Q4GEQ8-F1
#
_cell.length_a   1.000
_cell.length_b   1.000
_cell.length_c   1.000
_cell.angle_alpha   90.00
_cell.angle_beta   90.00
_cell.angle_gamma   90.00
#
_symmetry.space_group_name_H-M   'P 1'
#
loop_
_entity.id
_entity.type
_entity.pdbx_description
1 polymer ?
#
loop_
_entity_poly.entity_id
_entity_poly.type
_entity_poly.pdbx_seq_one_letter_code
_entity_poly.pdbx_strand_id
1 'polypeptide(L)'
;MADQFALPGSLFHDWLNGNKPKRGQGSAITTMSVNQHLCLRAAFSVPTIVLLGLLSSISVSQAQTTWGVIDNGDSGTGTLRWAVASASNGDTIEFNLPMASVITLTSGEIAINVNLSINGPGAGNLTVSGNDSSRVFNISHGANVSINRITIANGRVTNNQGGGIRNAGQLTITDCVMRDNTVAGSSGSTARIGGAIANAATSAGPARLTVERCLIEDNSSAGDGGGIGSFTLAATTAELTVRDSTFTGNHATWGGAIAQYAQFGGSSLGEISNSTISNNASTNDGAGIDSDVLSGSGSNQLTLINTTIHGNSSSRSGGGVSSVLAGSIFRYRNTIVTGNTAAVTGNDFFQSNLGSDTVFQGGNLIGNNAGLIFFTSHSSDQIGTPGSPINPLLGPLANNGGPTPSHLPAPGSPAIDGGLNLFCPAADQRGQTRPVDGNGNGSAICDSGAVEIQSDEIVDVSMAFDPPSLDFAEVEVGGSAATLSVSLVNTGDADLSGLAFDLSDAAFAISSDDCSGGIPIGESCEVLISFAPSETGAAGANLAVSSIQGAATNLPMSGTGIILPDLIFQDRFQDLGSQGEASGFTDMQPSASSRLLTRQ
;
A
#
# COMPACT_ATOMS: atom_id res chain seq x y z
N MET A 1 -21.67 71.57 -43.21
CA MET A 1 -21.75 70.39 -44.10
C MET A 1 -22.25 69.27 -43.20
N ALA A 2 -23.57 69.03 -43.14
CA ALA A 2 -24.44 68.52 -44.20
C ALA A 2 -24.13 67.04 -44.48
N ASP A 3 -24.88 66.06 -43.95
CA ASP A 3 -26.29 65.66 -44.25
C ASP A 3 -26.34 64.65 -45.43
N GLN A 4 -27.22 63.65 -45.55
CA GLN A 4 -28.31 63.02 -44.75
C GLN A 4 -28.54 61.59 -45.32
N PHE A 5 -29.29 60.60 -44.79
CA PHE A 5 -30.32 60.42 -43.75
C PHE A 5 -30.06 59.07 -43.00
N ALA A 6 -30.24 58.95 -41.68
CA ALA A 6 -31.42 58.50 -40.90
C ALA A 6 -31.74 56.97 -40.94
N LEU A 7 -31.77 56.15 -39.86
CA LEU A 7 -32.21 56.23 -38.42
C LEU A 7 -33.65 55.61 -38.20
N PRO A 8 -34.11 55.25 -36.97
CA PRO A 8 -33.50 54.28 -36.04
C PRO A 8 -34.49 53.44 -35.18
N GLY A 9 -33.96 52.49 -34.37
CA GLY A 9 -34.41 52.23 -32.97
C GLY A 9 -35.66 51.36 -32.71
N SER A 10 -35.94 50.94 -31.46
CA SER A 10 -35.11 50.95 -30.23
C SER A 10 -35.78 50.24 -29.02
N LEU A 11 -35.01 49.41 -28.27
CA LEU A 11 -35.07 49.19 -26.80
C LEU A 11 -36.38 48.61 -26.15
N PHE A 12 -36.44 48.15 -24.89
CA PHE A 12 -35.53 47.32 -24.03
C PHE A 12 -36.25 46.91 -22.71
N HIS A 13 -35.71 45.92 -21.98
CA HIS A 13 -35.95 45.55 -20.56
C HIS A 13 -37.29 44.96 -20.02
N ASP A 14 -37.17 43.72 -19.53
CA ASP A 14 -37.37 43.20 -18.14
C ASP A 14 -38.64 43.49 -17.29
N TRP A 15 -39.19 42.44 -16.64
CA TRP A 15 -39.13 42.24 -15.16
C TRP A 15 -39.59 40.81 -14.72
N LEU A 16 -39.77 40.55 -13.41
CA LEU A 16 -39.69 39.24 -12.73
C LEU A 16 -41.00 38.71 -12.10
N ASN A 17 -41.03 37.38 -11.88
CA ASN A 17 -41.68 36.60 -10.81
C ASN A 17 -43.15 36.88 -10.37
N GLY A 18 -44.02 35.86 -10.50
CA GLY A 18 -45.38 35.79 -9.91
C GLY A 18 -45.71 34.38 -9.37
N ASN A 19 -46.56 34.27 -8.34
CA ASN A 19 -46.61 33.09 -7.45
C ASN A 19 -48.06 32.65 -7.04
N LYS A 20 -48.21 31.42 -6.52
CA LYS A 20 -49.30 30.84 -5.68
C LYS A 20 -50.56 30.14 -6.32
N PRO A 21 -51.26 29.23 -5.58
CA PRO A 21 -51.92 28.05 -6.18
C PRO A 21 -53.26 27.53 -5.53
N LYS A 22 -53.66 26.29 -5.91
CA LYS A 22 -54.45 25.25 -5.17
C LYS A 22 -55.94 25.44 -4.77
N ARG A 23 -56.75 24.44 -5.16
CA ARG A 23 -57.85 23.76 -4.41
C ARG A 23 -57.87 22.27 -4.81
N GLY A 24 -58.33 21.29 -4.03
CA GLY A 24 -58.65 21.31 -2.59
C GLY A 24 -59.66 20.24 -2.13
N GLN A 25 -59.19 19.07 -1.65
CA GLN A 25 -59.93 17.98 -0.95
C GLN A 25 -61.03 17.22 -1.75
N GLY A 26 -61.41 15.97 -1.42
CA GLY A 26 -60.80 14.98 -0.51
C GLY A 26 -61.76 13.89 0.02
N SER A 27 -61.27 12.64 0.19
CA SER A 27 -61.89 11.50 0.93
C SER A 27 -63.19 10.88 0.38
N ALA A 28 -63.55 9.59 0.58
CA ALA A 28 -62.83 8.36 0.99
C ALA A 28 -63.78 7.13 0.77
N ILE A 29 -63.38 5.91 1.20
CA ILE A 29 -64.23 4.69 1.43
C ILE A 29 -64.74 3.97 0.14
N THR A 30 -64.93 2.64 0.02
CA THR A 30 -64.36 1.39 0.61
C THR A 30 -64.74 0.19 -0.32
N THR A 31 -64.04 -0.94 -0.22
CA THR A 31 -64.14 -2.23 -0.96
C THR A 31 -65.51 -2.72 -1.49
N MET A 32 -65.51 -3.29 -2.72
CA MET A 32 -66.15 -4.55 -3.19
C MET A 32 -65.69 -4.74 -4.67
N SER A 33 -65.01 -5.79 -5.17
CA SER A 33 -65.10 -7.28 -5.10
C SER A 33 -66.02 -7.91 -6.16
N VAL A 34 -65.61 -9.05 -6.75
CA VAL A 34 -66.44 -10.03 -7.53
C VAL A 34 -66.89 -9.57 -8.94
N ASN A 35 -66.80 -10.34 -10.04
CA ASN A 35 -66.03 -11.56 -10.35
C ASN A 35 -65.91 -11.85 -11.87
N GLN A 36 -64.88 -12.63 -12.24
CA GLN A 36 -64.84 -13.78 -13.18
C GLN A 36 -65.77 -13.87 -14.43
N HIS A 37 -65.12 -14.16 -15.58
CA HIS A 37 -65.52 -15.13 -16.64
C HIS A 37 -66.83 -14.86 -17.44
N LEU A 38 -67.10 -15.40 -18.65
CA LEU A 38 -66.41 -16.34 -19.55
C LEU A 38 -66.81 -16.03 -21.03
N CYS A 39 -66.11 -16.59 -22.03
CA CYS A 39 -66.49 -16.97 -23.42
C CYS A 39 -67.76 -16.39 -24.14
N LEU A 40 -67.84 -16.24 -25.47
CA LEU A 40 -67.34 -17.14 -26.53
C LEU A 40 -67.34 -16.50 -27.96
N ARG A 41 -66.31 -16.83 -28.77
CA ARG A 41 -66.23 -16.88 -30.26
C ARG A 41 -67.10 -15.95 -31.16
N ALA A 42 -66.41 -15.20 -32.01
CA ALA A 42 -66.69 -15.10 -33.46
C ALA A 42 -65.35 -15.01 -34.22
N ALA A 43 -65.29 -15.38 -35.51
CA ALA A 43 -64.03 -15.57 -36.25
C ALA A 43 -63.91 -14.70 -37.50
N PHE A 44 -62.68 -14.27 -37.81
CA PHE A 44 -62.27 -13.86 -39.16
C PHE A 44 -60.83 -14.31 -39.43
N SER A 45 -60.58 -14.77 -40.66
CA SER A 45 -59.28 -15.28 -41.12
C SER A 45 -58.43 -14.18 -41.74
N VAL A 46 -57.15 -14.11 -41.38
CA VAL A 46 -56.14 -13.27 -42.04
C VAL A 46 -55.10 -14.17 -42.72
N PRO A 47 -54.82 -14.02 -44.03
CA PRO A 47 -53.82 -14.83 -44.71
C PRO A 47 -52.39 -14.28 -44.53
N THR A 48 -51.47 -15.19 -44.22
CA THR A 48 -50.15 -15.30 -44.85
C THR A 48 -49.32 -14.01 -45.08
N ILE A 49 -48.87 -13.32 -44.02
CA ILE A 49 -47.56 -12.62 -43.93
C ILE A 49 -47.14 -12.59 -42.45
N VAL A 50 -46.28 -13.52 -42.04
CA VAL A 50 -45.57 -13.52 -40.73
C VAL A 50 -44.16 -14.16 -40.86
N LEU A 51 -43.96 -15.05 -41.84
CA LEU A 51 -42.76 -15.92 -41.95
C LEU A 51 -41.49 -15.26 -42.54
N LEU A 52 -41.32 -13.94 -42.43
CA LEU A 52 -40.07 -13.24 -42.79
C LEU A 52 -39.49 -12.37 -41.65
N GLY A 53 -40.14 -12.31 -40.48
CA GLY A 53 -39.67 -11.51 -39.32
C GLY A 53 -38.94 -12.28 -38.22
N LEU A 54 -38.58 -13.54 -38.45
CA LEU A 54 -38.19 -14.51 -37.40
C LEU A 54 -36.90 -15.29 -37.71
N LEU A 55 -36.00 -14.71 -38.50
CA LEU A 55 -34.70 -15.29 -38.88
C LEU A 55 -33.48 -14.41 -38.56
N SER A 56 -33.67 -13.22 -37.99
CA SER A 56 -32.60 -12.24 -37.75
C SER A 56 -32.04 -12.24 -36.32
N SER A 57 -31.99 -13.40 -35.65
CA SER A 57 -31.23 -13.63 -34.41
C SER A 57 -31.12 -15.12 -34.04
N ILE A 58 -31.01 -16.03 -35.02
CA ILE A 58 -30.47 -17.36 -34.73
C ILE A 58 -28.96 -17.19 -34.51
N SER A 59 -28.60 -16.91 -33.25
CA SER A 59 -27.22 -17.06 -32.78
C SER A 59 -26.87 -18.54 -32.84
N VAL A 60 -26.34 -18.98 -33.99
CA VAL A 60 -25.72 -20.30 -34.10
C VAL A 60 -24.52 -20.30 -33.18
N SER A 61 -24.68 -20.88 -31.99
CA SER A 61 -23.56 -21.19 -31.12
C SER A 61 -22.64 -22.12 -31.91
N GLN A 62 -21.50 -21.61 -32.36
CA GLN A 62 -20.47 -22.46 -32.93
C GLN A 62 -20.00 -23.42 -31.83
N ALA A 63 -19.85 -24.69 -32.17
CA ALA A 63 -19.27 -25.65 -31.23
C ALA A 63 -17.81 -25.23 -30.97
N GLN A 64 -17.56 -24.70 -29.78
CA GLN A 64 -16.24 -24.24 -29.36
C GLN A 64 -15.29 -25.44 -29.38
N THR A 65 -14.20 -25.32 -30.12
CA THR A 65 -13.20 -26.38 -30.28
C THR A 65 -12.07 -26.18 -29.26
N THR A 66 -11.70 -27.25 -28.57
CA THR A 66 -10.50 -27.27 -27.73
C THR A 66 -9.33 -27.79 -28.53
N TRP A 67 -8.32 -26.96 -28.75
CA TRP A 67 -7.09 -27.29 -29.46
C TRP A 67 -5.98 -27.65 -28.47
N GLY A 68 -5.61 -28.93 -28.43
CA GLY A 68 -4.52 -29.43 -27.60
C GLY A 68 -3.14 -29.16 -28.21
N VAL A 69 -2.32 -28.37 -27.52
CA VAL A 69 -0.89 -28.21 -27.80
C VAL A 69 -0.14 -29.39 -27.19
N ILE A 70 0.53 -30.16 -28.04
CA ILE A 70 1.27 -31.40 -27.70
C ILE A 70 2.75 -31.33 -28.12
N ASP A 71 3.15 -30.28 -28.82
CA ASP A 71 4.52 -29.99 -29.23
C ASP A 71 4.90 -28.59 -28.72
N ASN A 72 6.05 -28.47 -28.05
CA ASN A 72 6.58 -27.19 -27.56
C ASN A 72 7.45 -26.46 -28.60
N GLY A 73 7.57 -27.00 -29.81
CA GLY A 73 8.14 -26.33 -30.97
C GLY A 73 7.34 -25.08 -31.40
N ASP A 74 7.99 -24.26 -32.21
CA ASP A 74 7.48 -22.97 -32.68
C ASP A 74 6.50 -23.07 -33.87
N SER A 75 6.58 -24.15 -34.66
CA SER A 75 5.75 -24.36 -35.84
C SER A 75 5.59 -25.83 -36.19
N GLY A 76 4.51 -26.17 -36.90
CA GLY A 76 4.11 -27.55 -37.19
C GLY A 76 2.84 -27.95 -36.44
N THR A 77 2.17 -29.01 -36.90
CA THR A 77 0.93 -29.53 -36.31
C THR A 77 1.16 -29.93 -34.85
N GLY A 78 0.27 -29.51 -33.94
CA GLY A 78 0.38 -29.76 -32.50
C GLY A 78 1.11 -28.67 -31.70
N THR A 79 1.71 -27.67 -32.36
CA THR A 79 2.31 -26.50 -31.69
C THR A 79 1.29 -25.43 -31.33
N LEU A 80 1.62 -24.55 -30.37
CA LEU A 80 0.79 -23.39 -30.01
C LEU A 80 0.50 -22.48 -31.21
N ARG A 81 1.49 -22.21 -32.06
CA ARG A 81 1.32 -21.37 -33.25
C ARG A 81 0.32 -21.98 -34.24
N TRP A 82 0.39 -23.31 -34.45
CA TRP A 82 -0.57 -24.01 -35.29
C TRP A 82 -1.98 -24.04 -34.68
N ALA A 83 -2.10 -24.26 -33.37
CA ALA A 83 -3.37 -24.28 -32.67
C ALA A 83 -4.08 -22.92 -32.76
N VAL A 84 -3.38 -21.82 -32.47
CA VAL A 84 -3.89 -20.44 -32.63
C VAL A 84 -4.28 -20.14 -34.09
N ALA A 85 -3.44 -20.53 -35.06
CA ALA A 85 -3.71 -20.29 -36.48
C ALA A 85 -4.85 -21.15 -37.06
N SER A 86 -5.30 -22.19 -36.35
CA SER A 86 -6.41 -23.06 -36.74
C SER A 86 -7.72 -22.72 -36.03
N ALA A 87 -7.66 -21.90 -34.98
CA ALA A 87 -8.79 -21.59 -34.11
C ALA A 87 -9.84 -20.66 -34.75
N SER A 88 -11.09 -20.88 -34.37
CA SER A 88 -12.25 -20.04 -34.68
C SER A 88 -12.69 -19.18 -33.49
N ASN A 89 -13.58 -18.22 -33.73
CA ASN A 89 -14.12 -17.34 -32.69
C ASN A 89 -14.82 -18.13 -31.57
N GLY A 90 -14.25 -18.07 -30.37
CA GLY A 90 -14.76 -18.75 -29.16
C GLY A 90 -14.05 -20.07 -28.84
N ASP A 91 -13.07 -20.49 -29.64
CA ASP A 91 -12.27 -21.69 -29.35
C ASP A 91 -11.39 -21.51 -28.09
N THR A 92 -10.86 -22.63 -27.60
CA THR A 92 -9.94 -22.68 -26.46
C THR A 92 -8.68 -23.44 -26.83
N ILE A 93 -7.52 -22.95 -26.39
CA ILE A 93 -6.22 -23.63 -26.47
C ILE A 93 -5.87 -24.20 -25.09
N GLU A 94 -5.52 -25.48 -25.03
CA GLU A 94 -5.04 -26.16 -23.82
C GLU A 94 -3.70 -26.84 -24.09
N PHE A 95 -2.91 -27.13 -23.04
CA PHE A 95 -1.56 -27.69 -23.19
C PHE A 95 -1.44 -29.06 -22.53
N ASN A 96 -1.11 -30.07 -23.33
CA ASN A 96 -0.71 -31.40 -22.91
C ASN A 96 0.79 -31.58 -23.18
N LEU A 97 1.59 -30.78 -22.46
CA LEU A 97 3.04 -30.73 -22.54
C LEU A 97 3.67 -31.22 -21.21
N PRO A 98 4.94 -31.64 -21.20
CA PRO A 98 5.69 -31.89 -19.96
C PRO A 98 5.70 -30.67 -19.03
N MET A 99 5.81 -30.91 -17.71
CA MET A 99 5.98 -29.83 -16.73
C MET A 99 7.26 -29.01 -16.99
N ALA A 100 7.19 -27.72 -16.67
CA ALA A 100 8.24 -26.73 -16.95
C ALA A 100 8.65 -26.62 -18.44
N SER A 101 7.69 -26.82 -19.36
CA SER A 101 7.93 -26.66 -20.80
C SER A 101 8.19 -25.20 -21.18
N VAL A 102 9.05 -25.00 -22.18
CA VAL A 102 9.30 -23.70 -22.81
C VAL A 102 8.95 -23.80 -24.30
N ILE A 103 8.09 -22.91 -24.78
CA ILE A 103 7.80 -22.69 -26.19
C ILE A 103 8.63 -21.49 -26.64
N THR A 104 9.73 -21.74 -27.36
CA THR A 104 10.67 -20.70 -27.81
C THR A 104 10.31 -20.26 -29.22
N LEU A 105 9.87 -19.01 -29.39
CA LEU A 105 9.45 -18.49 -30.69
C LEU A 105 10.66 -18.16 -31.57
N THR A 106 10.63 -18.59 -32.83
CA THR A 106 11.69 -18.37 -33.82
C THR A 106 11.17 -17.75 -35.13
N SER A 107 9.87 -17.89 -35.38
CA SER A 107 9.14 -17.42 -36.56
C SER A 107 8.46 -16.05 -36.34
N GLY A 108 8.88 -15.30 -35.32
CA GLY A 108 8.25 -14.06 -34.89
C GLY A 108 7.10 -14.25 -33.92
N GLU A 109 6.28 -13.22 -33.74
CA GLU A 109 5.17 -13.20 -32.79
C GLU A 109 4.01 -14.15 -33.15
N ILE A 110 3.17 -14.48 -32.16
CA ILE A 110 1.88 -15.15 -32.38
C ILE A 110 0.79 -14.08 -32.47
N ALA A 111 0.29 -13.86 -33.68
CA ALA A 111 -0.85 -12.97 -33.92
C ALA A 111 -2.17 -13.68 -33.61
N ILE A 112 -3.03 -13.04 -32.82
CA ILE A 112 -4.37 -13.52 -32.48
C ILE A 112 -5.40 -12.54 -33.06
N ASN A 113 -6.27 -13.03 -33.94
CA ASN A 113 -7.26 -12.25 -34.68
C ASN A 113 -8.70 -12.79 -34.56
N VAL A 114 -8.90 -13.78 -33.69
CA VAL A 114 -10.18 -14.36 -33.30
C VAL A 114 -10.39 -14.22 -31.79
N ASN A 115 -11.63 -14.33 -31.34
CA ASN A 115 -11.92 -14.48 -29.92
C ASN A 115 -11.41 -15.84 -29.43
N LEU A 116 -10.62 -15.88 -28.37
CA LEU A 116 -9.85 -17.08 -27.99
C LEU A 116 -9.55 -17.14 -26.49
N SER A 117 -9.65 -18.32 -25.87
CA SER A 117 -9.04 -18.56 -24.55
C SER A 117 -7.77 -19.39 -24.69
N ILE A 118 -6.72 -19.04 -23.94
CA ILE A 118 -5.48 -19.81 -23.83
C ILE A 118 -5.31 -20.21 -22.36
N ASN A 119 -5.47 -21.50 -22.07
CA ASN A 119 -5.55 -22.03 -20.71
C ASN A 119 -4.28 -22.82 -20.36
N GLY A 120 -3.34 -22.17 -19.68
CA GLY A 120 -2.06 -22.76 -19.30
C GLY A 120 -2.13 -23.72 -18.11
N PRO A 121 -1.14 -24.65 -18.00
CA PRO A 121 -1.05 -25.59 -16.88
C PRO A 121 -0.64 -24.92 -15.55
N GLY A 122 -0.29 -23.64 -15.54
CA GLY A 122 0.29 -22.90 -14.42
C GLY A 122 1.49 -22.10 -14.88
N ALA A 123 1.68 -20.87 -14.38
CA ALA A 123 2.75 -20.00 -14.88
C ALA A 123 4.16 -20.62 -14.72
N GLY A 124 4.43 -21.28 -13.58
CA GLY A 124 5.67 -22.05 -13.37
C GLY A 124 5.77 -23.37 -14.17
N ASN A 125 4.70 -23.81 -14.84
CA ASN A 125 4.66 -25.05 -15.63
C ASN A 125 4.86 -24.83 -17.14
N LEU A 126 4.63 -23.61 -17.64
CA LEU A 126 4.75 -23.29 -19.07
C LEU A 126 5.24 -21.85 -19.28
N THR A 127 6.34 -21.69 -19.99
CA THR A 127 6.80 -20.40 -20.53
C THR A 127 6.59 -20.33 -22.04
N VAL A 128 6.01 -19.25 -22.54
CA VAL A 128 6.07 -18.88 -23.96
C VAL A 128 7.07 -17.72 -24.09
N SER A 129 8.14 -17.96 -24.85
CA SER A 129 9.35 -17.13 -24.87
C SER A 129 9.53 -16.44 -26.22
N GLY A 130 9.65 -15.12 -26.25
CA GLY A 130 9.95 -14.33 -27.46
C GLY A 130 11.40 -14.42 -27.93
N ASN A 131 12.23 -15.19 -27.21
CA ASN A 131 13.60 -15.57 -27.56
C ASN A 131 14.53 -14.36 -27.82
N ASP A 132 14.31 -13.25 -27.13
CA ASP A 132 15.01 -11.96 -27.31
C ASP A 132 15.00 -11.43 -28.76
N SER A 133 14.08 -11.92 -29.59
CA SER A 133 14.08 -11.70 -31.03
C SER A 133 12.72 -11.24 -31.57
N SER A 134 11.63 -11.51 -30.86
CA SER A 134 10.29 -11.05 -31.24
C SER A 134 9.38 -10.80 -30.04
N ARG A 135 8.27 -10.10 -30.29
CA ARG A 135 7.13 -10.05 -29.39
C ARG A 135 6.55 -11.45 -29.19
N VAL A 136 5.95 -11.75 -28.04
CA VAL A 136 5.29 -13.04 -27.82
C VAL A 136 3.90 -13.09 -28.47
N PHE A 137 3.00 -12.18 -28.08
CA PHE A 137 1.62 -12.15 -28.60
C PHE A 137 1.22 -10.77 -29.16
N ASN A 138 0.42 -10.78 -30.22
CA ASN A 138 -0.16 -9.57 -30.82
C ASN A 138 -1.67 -9.74 -30.97
N ILE A 139 -2.44 -9.07 -30.10
CA ILE A 139 -3.90 -9.12 -30.09
C ILE A 139 -4.44 -8.08 -31.08
N SER A 140 -5.15 -8.56 -32.09
CA SER A 140 -5.71 -7.74 -33.16
C SER A 140 -6.90 -6.91 -32.67
N HIS A 141 -7.18 -5.82 -33.37
CA HIS A 141 -8.40 -5.06 -33.11
C HIS A 141 -9.66 -5.93 -33.35
N GLY A 142 -10.64 -5.80 -32.45
CA GLY A 142 -11.90 -6.55 -32.49
C GLY A 142 -11.83 -7.98 -31.91
N ALA A 143 -10.65 -8.52 -31.62
CA ALA A 143 -10.50 -9.80 -30.91
C ALA A 143 -10.69 -9.61 -29.39
N ASN A 144 -11.35 -10.57 -28.75
CA ASN A 144 -11.50 -10.69 -27.30
C ASN A 144 -10.79 -11.96 -26.81
N VAL A 145 -9.69 -11.81 -26.08
CA VAL A 145 -8.77 -12.89 -25.74
C VAL A 145 -8.56 -13.00 -24.24
N SER A 146 -8.63 -14.21 -23.69
CA SER A 146 -8.20 -14.53 -22.32
C SER A 146 -6.94 -15.38 -22.35
N ILE A 147 -5.90 -14.98 -21.61
CA ILE A 147 -4.64 -15.74 -21.47
C ILE A 147 -4.40 -16.02 -20.00
N ASN A 148 -4.53 -17.29 -19.63
CA ASN A 148 -4.57 -17.75 -18.25
C ASN A 148 -3.35 -18.63 -17.95
N ARG A 149 -2.77 -18.50 -16.75
CA ARG A 149 -1.86 -19.49 -16.15
C ARG A 149 -0.62 -19.87 -17.00
N ILE A 150 0.05 -18.90 -17.62
CA ILE A 150 1.36 -19.08 -18.30
C ILE A 150 2.38 -18.02 -17.87
N THR A 151 3.66 -18.31 -18.07
CA THR A 151 4.73 -17.29 -18.11
C THR A 151 4.89 -16.78 -19.55
N ILE A 152 5.00 -15.46 -19.71
CA ILE A 152 5.26 -14.78 -20.99
C ILE A 152 6.58 -14.01 -20.85
N ALA A 153 7.64 -14.48 -21.50
CA ALA A 153 9.00 -14.01 -21.19
C ALA A 153 9.90 -13.73 -22.40
N ASN A 154 10.98 -12.98 -22.16
CA ASN A 154 12.02 -12.64 -23.15
C ASN A 154 11.45 -12.08 -24.47
N GLY A 155 10.28 -11.44 -24.40
CA GLY A 155 9.64 -10.81 -25.54
C GLY A 155 10.34 -9.52 -25.90
N ARG A 156 10.93 -9.44 -27.10
CA ARG A 156 11.74 -8.27 -27.51
C ARG A 156 11.25 -7.64 -28.80
N VAL A 157 11.11 -6.32 -28.77
CA VAL A 157 10.97 -5.50 -29.98
C VAL A 157 11.88 -4.26 -29.90
N THR A 158 12.10 -3.61 -31.06
CA THR A 158 12.87 -2.35 -31.14
C THR A 158 12.02 -1.26 -31.79
N ASN A 159 11.95 -0.08 -31.17
CA ASN A 159 11.15 1.08 -31.61
C ASN A 159 9.67 0.73 -31.92
N ASN A 160 9.08 -0.19 -31.16
CA ASN A 160 7.75 -0.76 -31.37
C ASN A 160 7.12 -1.12 -30.01
N GLN A 161 5.83 -1.41 -29.97
CA GLN A 161 5.01 -1.46 -28.75
C GLN A 161 4.92 -2.86 -28.17
N GLY A 162 5.06 -3.07 -26.87
CA GLY A 162 4.82 -4.38 -26.25
C GLY A 162 5.95 -5.37 -26.56
N GLY A 163 6.86 -5.56 -25.61
CA GLY A 163 7.86 -6.64 -25.65
C GLY A 163 7.18 -7.99 -25.49
N GLY A 164 6.40 -8.19 -24.42
CA GLY A 164 5.62 -9.41 -24.22
C GLY A 164 4.38 -9.47 -25.11
N ILE A 165 3.47 -8.53 -24.90
CA ILE A 165 2.17 -8.46 -25.59
C ILE A 165 1.91 -7.05 -26.13
N ARG A 166 1.33 -6.97 -27.33
CA ARG A 166 0.69 -5.75 -27.85
C ARG A 166 -0.80 -6.00 -28.01
N ASN A 167 -1.64 -5.27 -27.28
CA ASN A 167 -3.09 -5.32 -27.38
C ASN A 167 -3.64 -4.13 -28.18
N ALA A 168 -4.55 -4.40 -29.12
CA ALA A 168 -5.40 -3.39 -29.77
C ALA A 168 -6.89 -3.80 -29.82
N GLY A 169 -7.25 -4.86 -29.10
CA GLY A 169 -8.61 -5.35 -28.92
C GLY A 169 -8.94 -5.43 -27.42
N GLN A 170 -9.57 -6.52 -27.00
CA GLN A 170 -9.80 -6.84 -25.60
C GLN A 170 -8.92 -8.00 -25.16
N LEU A 171 -8.18 -7.80 -24.07
CA LEU A 171 -7.29 -8.79 -23.47
C LEU A 171 -7.54 -8.87 -21.96
N THR A 172 -7.81 -10.07 -21.47
CA THR A 172 -7.72 -10.41 -20.05
C THR A 172 -6.52 -11.33 -19.84
N ILE A 173 -5.61 -10.98 -18.93
CA ILE A 173 -4.56 -11.89 -18.44
C ILE A 173 -4.79 -12.23 -16.97
N THR A 174 -4.64 -13.51 -16.63
CA THR A 174 -5.09 -14.01 -15.32
C THR A 174 -4.20 -15.13 -14.77
N ASP A 175 -3.75 -15.00 -13.52
CA ASP A 175 -2.86 -15.96 -12.85
C ASP A 175 -1.55 -16.23 -13.65
N CYS A 176 -1.05 -15.20 -14.35
CA CYS A 176 0.10 -15.24 -15.27
C CYS A 176 1.35 -14.56 -14.69
N VAL A 177 2.53 -14.91 -15.22
CA VAL A 177 3.77 -14.17 -14.99
C VAL A 177 4.21 -13.51 -16.30
N MET A 178 4.65 -12.25 -16.24
CA MET A 178 5.29 -11.56 -17.36
C MET A 178 6.64 -11.02 -16.92
N ARG A 179 7.72 -11.53 -17.54
CA ARG A 179 9.09 -11.19 -17.13
C ARG A 179 10.11 -11.08 -18.24
N ASP A 180 11.19 -10.35 -18.01
CA ASP A 180 12.30 -10.15 -18.95
C ASP A 180 11.89 -9.50 -20.30
N ASN A 181 10.64 -9.04 -20.44
CA ASN A 181 10.14 -8.52 -21.71
C ASN A 181 10.67 -7.10 -21.93
N THR A 182 11.30 -6.86 -23.07
CA THR A 182 12.06 -5.63 -23.35
C THR A 182 11.60 -4.94 -24.63
N VAL A 183 11.36 -3.64 -24.54
CA VAL A 183 11.38 -2.77 -25.72
C VAL A 183 12.65 -1.93 -25.74
N ALA A 184 13.50 -2.20 -26.73
CA ALA A 184 14.68 -1.42 -27.01
C ALA A 184 14.36 -0.24 -27.96
N GLY A 185 15.22 0.77 -27.98
CA GLY A 185 15.06 1.93 -28.85
C GLY A 185 15.78 3.16 -28.30
N SER A 186 15.44 4.32 -28.86
CA SER A 186 15.82 5.62 -28.30
C SER A 186 14.68 6.21 -27.48
N SER A 187 15.00 6.80 -26.34
CA SER A 187 14.07 7.63 -25.58
C SER A 187 13.51 8.77 -26.43
N GLY A 188 12.20 9.00 -26.34
CA GLY A 188 11.49 9.97 -27.19
C GLY A 188 10.99 9.44 -28.54
N SER A 189 11.05 8.12 -28.79
CA SER A 189 10.27 7.51 -29.88
C SER A 189 8.77 7.77 -29.68
N THR A 190 8.03 8.08 -30.75
CA THR A 190 6.56 8.24 -30.69
C THR A 190 5.81 6.92 -30.65
N ALA A 191 6.50 5.79 -30.84
CA ALA A 191 6.05 4.53 -30.30
C ALA A 191 6.07 4.63 -28.77
N ARG A 192 4.91 4.91 -28.19
CA ARG A 192 4.65 4.77 -26.75
C ARG A 192 4.56 3.30 -26.39
N ILE A 193 5.10 2.95 -25.24
CA ILE A 193 5.60 1.58 -25.02
C ILE A 193 5.01 0.98 -23.76
N GLY A 194 4.93 -0.35 -23.77
CA GLY A 194 4.94 -1.20 -22.58
C GLY A 194 6.02 -2.27 -22.77
N GLY A 195 6.88 -2.51 -21.78
CA GLY A 195 7.87 -3.59 -21.83
C GLY A 195 7.18 -4.96 -21.77
N ALA A 196 6.38 -5.20 -20.74
CA ALA A 196 5.48 -6.37 -20.68
C ALA A 196 4.31 -6.22 -21.66
N ILE A 197 3.46 -5.19 -21.50
CA ILE A 197 2.21 -5.04 -22.26
C ILE A 197 2.00 -3.61 -22.75
N ALA A 198 1.83 -3.45 -24.07
CA ALA A 198 1.29 -2.21 -24.64
C ALA A 198 -0.22 -2.36 -24.94
N ASN A 199 -1.06 -1.65 -24.21
CA ASN A 199 -2.50 -1.51 -24.46
C ASN A 199 -2.75 -0.27 -25.32
N ALA A 200 -2.81 -0.48 -26.64
CA ALA A 200 -2.76 0.57 -27.66
C ALA A 200 -4.13 0.76 -28.33
N ALA A 201 -4.91 1.75 -27.87
CA ALA A 201 -6.17 2.11 -28.52
C ALA A 201 -5.90 2.95 -29.79
N THR A 202 -6.55 2.62 -30.91
CA THR A 202 -6.16 3.13 -32.24
C THR A 202 -7.33 3.74 -33.00
N SER A 203 -7.08 4.27 -34.20
CA SER A 203 -8.15 4.74 -35.11
C SER A 203 -9.11 3.63 -35.58
N ALA A 204 -8.78 2.35 -35.37
CA ALA A 204 -9.72 1.25 -35.57
C ALA A 204 -10.76 1.15 -34.45
N GLY A 205 -10.39 1.53 -33.21
CA GLY A 205 -11.27 1.47 -32.05
C GLY A 205 -10.52 1.31 -30.71
N PRO A 206 -11.27 1.09 -29.62
CA PRO A 206 -10.72 1.06 -28.27
C PRO A 206 -9.86 -0.17 -28.01
N ALA A 207 -8.99 -0.07 -26.99
CA ALA A 207 -8.23 -1.19 -26.44
C ALA A 207 -8.55 -1.35 -24.95
N ARG A 208 -8.83 -2.59 -24.52
CA ARG A 208 -9.22 -2.96 -23.16
C ARG A 208 -8.23 -3.98 -22.62
N LEU A 209 -7.55 -3.68 -21.51
CA LEU A 209 -6.66 -4.58 -20.80
C LEU A 209 -7.16 -4.82 -19.37
N THR A 210 -7.38 -6.07 -19.02
CA THR A 210 -7.64 -6.52 -17.65
C THR A 210 -6.49 -7.43 -17.19
N VAL A 211 -5.94 -7.15 -16.01
CA VAL A 211 -4.83 -7.89 -15.40
C VAL A 211 -5.25 -8.33 -14.01
N GLU A 212 -5.37 -9.63 -13.76
CA GLU A 212 -5.80 -10.17 -12.46
C GLU A 212 -4.83 -11.22 -11.93
N ARG A 213 -4.38 -11.07 -10.67
CA ARG A 213 -3.48 -12.03 -9.99
C ARG A 213 -2.20 -12.33 -10.78
N CYS A 214 -1.65 -11.31 -11.46
CA CYS A 214 -0.45 -11.45 -12.30
C CYS A 214 0.78 -10.84 -11.63
N LEU A 215 1.93 -11.48 -11.83
CA LEU A 215 3.25 -10.93 -11.48
C LEU A 215 3.90 -10.36 -12.75
N ILE A 216 4.15 -9.06 -12.74
CA ILE A 216 4.79 -8.31 -13.83
C ILE A 216 6.16 -7.87 -13.31
N GLU A 217 7.21 -8.64 -13.61
CA GLU A 217 8.54 -8.49 -12.99
C GLU A 217 9.66 -8.24 -14.03
N ASP A 218 10.64 -7.39 -13.72
CA ASP A 218 11.87 -7.19 -14.51
C ASP A 218 11.65 -6.86 -16.02
N ASN A 219 10.52 -6.26 -16.39
CA ASN A 219 10.24 -5.85 -17.77
C ASN A 219 10.77 -4.42 -18.04
N SER A 220 11.27 -4.17 -19.24
CA SER A 220 12.08 -2.99 -19.56
C SER A 220 11.59 -2.21 -20.79
N SER A 221 11.64 -0.89 -20.71
CA SER A 221 11.23 0.04 -21.78
C SER A 221 12.24 1.16 -21.98
N ALA A 222 12.71 1.32 -23.22
CA ALA A 222 13.47 2.50 -23.66
C ALA A 222 12.60 3.76 -23.83
N GLY A 223 11.28 3.66 -23.63
CA GLY A 223 10.33 4.76 -23.61
C GLY A 223 9.52 4.73 -22.32
N ASP A 224 8.20 4.63 -22.43
CA ASP A 224 7.28 4.62 -21.29
C ASP A 224 6.93 3.18 -20.85
N GLY A 225 6.41 2.99 -19.64
CA GLY A 225 5.76 1.75 -19.19
C GLY A 225 6.66 0.53 -19.15
N GLY A 226 7.45 0.31 -18.09
CA GLY A 226 8.32 -0.87 -18.00
C GLY A 226 7.50 -2.16 -17.96
N GLY A 227 6.51 -2.21 -17.06
CA GLY A 227 5.45 -3.21 -17.09
C GLY A 227 4.42 -2.91 -18.19
N ILE A 228 3.52 -1.96 -17.92
CA ILE A 228 2.38 -1.66 -18.80
C ILE A 228 2.46 -0.24 -19.35
N GLY A 229 2.24 -0.09 -20.66
CA GLY A 229 1.86 1.18 -21.28
C GLY A 229 0.43 1.12 -21.78
N SER A 230 -0.46 1.96 -21.25
CA SER A 230 -1.86 2.07 -21.69
C SER A 230 -2.12 3.44 -22.29
N PHE A 231 -2.43 3.49 -23.59
CA PHE A 231 -2.46 4.78 -24.30
C PHE A 231 -3.43 4.82 -25.49
N THR A 232 -3.96 6.02 -25.76
CA THR A 232 -4.69 6.31 -27.00
C THR A 232 -3.76 6.84 -28.09
N LEU A 233 -4.03 6.46 -29.34
CA LEU A 233 -3.40 6.98 -30.56
C LEU A 233 -4.40 7.65 -31.51
N ALA A 234 -5.65 7.82 -31.05
CA ALA A 234 -6.74 8.49 -31.75
C ALA A 234 -7.80 8.96 -30.72
N ALA A 235 -8.85 9.63 -31.21
CA ALA A 235 -10.05 9.96 -30.43
C ALA A 235 -10.91 8.71 -30.12
N THR A 236 -10.38 7.84 -29.25
CA THR A 236 -10.98 6.58 -28.81
C THR A 236 -10.61 6.31 -27.34
N THR A 237 -10.99 5.15 -26.77
CA THR A 237 -10.76 4.83 -25.36
C THR A 237 -9.68 3.76 -25.17
N ALA A 238 -8.73 4.02 -24.27
CA ALA A 238 -7.86 3.00 -23.68
C ALA A 238 -8.35 2.69 -22.26
N GLU A 239 -8.66 1.44 -21.96
CA GLU A 239 -9.13 1.01 -20.64
C GLU A 239 -8.11 0.04 -20.02
N LEU A 240 -7.77 0.28 -18.75
CA LEU A 240 -6.83 -0.51 -17.94
C LEU A 240 -7.48 -0.87 -16.61
N THR A 241 -7.61 -2.17 -16.33
CA THR A 241 -8.04 -2.70 -15.04
C THR A 241 -6.94 -3.61 -14.48
N VAL A 242 -6.47 -3.35 -13.27
CA VAL A 242 -5.42 -4.13 -12.60
C VAL A 242 -5.91 -4.54 -11.21
N ARG A 243 -5.90 -5.84 -10.91
CA ARG A 243 -6.39 -6.40 -9.63
C ARG A 243 -5.45 -7.46 -9.08
N ASP A 244 -5.29 -7.48 -7.76
CA ASP A 244 -4.63 -8.56 -7.01
C ASP A 244 -3.19 -8.87 -7.51
N SER A 245 -2.54 -7.89 -8.15
CA SER A 245 -1.36 -8.06 -9.02
C SER A 245 -0.14 -7.31 -8.49
N THR A 246 1.06 -7.78 -8.86
CA THR A 246 2.32 -7.20 -8.40
C THR A 246 3.21 -6.77 -9.56
N PHE A 247 3.76 -5.56 -9.42
CA PHE A 247 4.72 -4.96 -10.35
C PHE A 247 6.03 -4.71 -9.60
N THR A 248 7.12 -5.37 -10.01
CA THR A 248 8.43 -5.19 -9.37
C THR A 248 9.61 -5.24 -10.34
N GLY A 249 10.70 -4.52 -10.07
CA GLY A 249 11.91 -4.50 -10.91
C GLY A 249 11.73 -3.90 -12.31
N ASN A 250 10.52 -3.51 -12.70
CA ASN A 250 10.27 -2.98 -14.03
C ASN A 250 10.93 -1.60 -14.22
N HIS A 251 11.45 -1.34 -15.43
CA HIS A 251 12.23 -0.15 -15.72
C HIS A 251 11.78 0.60 -16.98
N ALA A 252 11.70 1.93 -16.89
CA ALA A 252 11.33 2.79 -18.02
C ALA A 252 12.04 4.15 -18.03
N THR A 253 11.77 4.96 -19.06
CA THR A 253 12.00 6.40 -19.01
C THR A 253 10.93 7.10 -18.18
N TRP A 254 9.65 6.76 -18.41
CA TRP A 254 8.50 7.23 -17.62
C TRP A 254 7.58 6.05 -17.27
N GLY A 255 7.00 6.02 -16.07
CA GLY A 255 6.10 4.94 -15.65
C GLY A 255 6.84 3.60 -15.53
N GLY A 256 7.75 3.49 -14.55
CA GLY A 256 8.60 2.31 -14.37
C GLY A 256 7.79 1.01 -14.29
N ALA A 257 6.73 0.96 -13.47
CA ALA A 257 5.73 -0.09 -13.59
C ALA A 257 4.68 0.20 -14.66
N ILE A 258 4.01 1.37 -14.59
CA ILE A 258 2.84 1.69 -15.42
C ILE A 258 2.93 3.12 -15.98
N ALA A 259 2.73 3.26 -17.29
CA ALA A 259 2.47 4.52 -17.96
C ALA A 259 1.04 4.56 -18.51
N GLN A 260 0.25 5.61 -18.20
CA GLN A 260 -1.11 5.78 -18.73
C GLN A 260 -1.32 7.14 -19.41
N TYR A 261 -1.59 7.17 -20.72
CA TYR A 261 -1.65 8.42 -21.47
C TYR A 261 -2.89 8.61 -22.33
N ALA A 262 -3.49 9.80 -22.25
CA ALA A 262 -4.47 10.26 -23.22
C ALA A 262 -3.83 11.17 -24.29
N GLN A 263 -4.23 11.00 -25.54
CA GLN A 263 -3.78 11.78 -26.69
C GLN A 263 -4.87 11.93 -27.75
N PHE A 264 -4.68 12.90 -28.66
CA PHE A 264 -5.48 13.09 -29.88
C PHE A 264 -7.00 13.20 -29.64
N GLY A 265 -7.40 13.71 -28.47
CA GLY A 265 -8.81 13.78 -28.05
C GLY A 265 -9.40 12.46 -27.55
N GLY A 266 -8.57 11.43 -27.33
CA GLY A 266 -8.98 10.16 -26.73
C GLY A 266 -9.14 10.22 -25.21
N SER A 267 -9.66 9.14 -24.65
CA SER A 267 -9.89 8.95 -23.21
C SER A 267 -9.07 7.78 -22.68
N SER A 268 -8.35 7.96 -21.58
CA SER A 268 -7.65 6.87 -20.89
C SER A 268 -8.25 6.68 -19.51
N LEU A 269 -8.73 5.47 -19.22
CA LEU A 269 -9.49 5.13 -18.02
C LEU A 269 -8.82 3.96 -17.30
N GLY A 270 -8.31 4.22 -16.10
CA GLY A 270 -7.59 3.25 -15.28
C GLY A 270 -8.25 2.98 -13.93
N GLU A 271 -8.32 1.71 -13.56
CA GLU A 271 -8.61 1.24 -12.20
C GLU A 271 -7.50 0.27 -11.75
N ILE A 272 -6.86 0.57 -10.62
CA ILE A 272 -5.89 -0.31 -9.97
C ILE A 272 -6.39 -0.60 -8.55
N SER A 273 -6.63 -1.87 -8.23
CA SER A 273 -7.06 -2.28 -6.89
C SER A 273 -6.32 -3.49 -6.35
N ASN A 274 -6.24 -3.62 -5.01
CA ASN A 274 -5.62 -4.77 -4.33
C ASN A 274 -4.20 -5.11 -4.86
N SER A 275 -3.43 -4.12 -5.30
CA SER A 275 -2.21 -4.36 -6.07
C SER A 275 -0.99 -3.72 -5.45
N THR A 276 0.17 -4.37 -5.59
CA THR A 276 1.44 -3.89 -5.07
C THR A 276 2.34 -3.44 -6.22
N ILE A 277 2.79 -2.19 -6.20
CA ILE A 277 3.71 -1.58 -7.17
C ILE A 277 4.96 -1.19 -6.39
N SER A 278 6.00 -2.03 -6.44
CA SER A 278 7.16 -1.92 -5.56
C SER A 278 8.48 -2.16 -6.25
N ASN A 279 9.55 -1.43 -5.86
CA ASN A 279 10.90 -1.56 -6.43
C ASN A 279 10.99 -1.38 -7.96
N ASN A 280 10.11 -0.60 -8.58
CA ASN A 280 10.21 -0.23 -10.01
C ASN A 280 11.01 1.06 -10.18
N ALA A 281 11.60 1.28 -11.34
CA ALA A 281 12.59 2.35 -11.56
C ALA A 281 12.32 3.18 -12.83
N SER A 282 12.55 4.50 -12.78
CA SER A 282 12.53 5.36 -13.98
C SER A 282 13.76 6.26 -14.14
N THR A 283 14.10 6.60 -15.38
CA THR A 283 15.21 7.53 -15.69
C THR A 283 14.78 9.00 -15.80
N ASN A 284 13.50 9.26 -16.11
CA ASN A 284 12.84 10.53 -15.83
C ASN A 284 11.85 10.33 -14.67
N ASP A 285 10.55 10.41 -14.92
CA ASP A 285 9.55 10.65 -13.86
C ASP A 285 8.57 9.48 -13.69
N GLY A 286 7.96 9.35 -12.50
CA GLY A 286 6.96 8.31 -12.22
C GLY A 286 7.52 6.89 -12.19
N ALA A 287 8.34 6.53 -11.21
CA ALA A 287 8.97 5.21 -11.17
C ALA A 287 7.99 4.07 -10.85
N GLY A 288 7.00 4.31 -9.99
CA GLY A 288 5.80 3.49 -9.92
C GLY A 288 4.90 3.76 -11.13
N ILE A 289 4.24 4.92 -11.14
CA ILE A 289 3.25 5.30 -12.16
C ILE A 289 3.57 6.68 -12.76
N ASP A 290 3.47 6.83 -14.08
CA ASP A 290 3.38 8.12 -14.76
C ASP A 290 2.07 8.19 -15.57
N SER A 291 1.31 9.29 -15.48
CA SER A 291 -0.04 9.30 -16.07
C SER A 291 -0.55 10.70 -16.43
N ASP A 292 -0.70 10.96 -17.74
CA ASP A 292 -0.82 12.32 -18.32
C ASP A 292 -1.68 12.46 -19.58
N VAL A 293 -2.15 13.68 -19.86
CA VAL A 293 -2.72 14.06 -21.17
C VAL A 293 -1.64 14.72 -22.02
N LEU A 294 -1.12 13.99 -23.02
CA LEU A 294 0.07 14.40 -23.77
C LEU A 294 -0.20 15.13 -25.10
N SER A 295 -1.42 15.08 -25.65
CA SER A 295 -1.80 15.93 -26.78
C SER A 295 -3.32 16.07 -26.98
N GLY A 296 -3.77 17.28 -27.32
CA GLY A 296 -5.18 17.58 -27.61
C GLY A 296 -6.09 17.56 -26.38
N SER A 297 -7.39 17.80 -26.59
CA SER A 297 -8.41 17.84 -25.54
C SER A 297 -8.87 16.43 -25.12
N GLY A 298 -7.92 15.56 -24.78
CA GLY A 298 -8.21 14.24 -24.22
C GLY A 298 -8.60 14.31 -22.75
N SER A 299 -8.98 13.17 -22.18
CA SER A 299 -9.19 13.01 -20.73
C SER A 299 -8.42 11.80 -20.22
N ASN A 300 -7.71 11.95 -19.12
CA ASN A 300 -7.02 10.85 -18.46
C ASN A 300 -7.56 10.70 -17.04
N GLN A 301 -7.94 9.50 -16.63
CA GLN A 301 -8.44 9.22 -15.28
C GLN A 301 -7.83 7.94 -14.74
N LEU A 302 -7.33 7.99 -13.51
CA LEU A 302 -6.79 6.83 -12.79
C LEU A 302 -7.39 6.77 -11.39
N THR A 303 -7.98 5.64 -11.03
CA THR A 303 -8.48 5.38 -9.68
C THR A 303 -7.68 4.27 -9.03
N LEU A 304 -7.18 4.51 -7.82
CA LEU A 304 -6.43 3.58 -7.00
C LEU A 304 -7.26 3.26 -5.75
N ILE A 305 -7.44 1.98 -5.45
CA ILE A 305 -8.28 1.48 -4.35
C ILE A 305 -7.54 0.36 -3.63
N ASN A 306 -7.21 0.50 -2.35
CA ASN A 306 -6.50 -0.58 -1.63
C ASN A 306 -5.23 -1.04 -2.40
N THR A 307 -4.36 -0.08 -2.73
CA THR A 307 -3.14 -0.30 -3.54
C THR A 307 -1.92 0.15 -2.74
N THR A 308 -0.78 -0.51 -2.92
CA THR A 308 0.48 -0.17 -2.23
C THR A 308 1.55 0.23 -3.23
N ILE A 309 1.95 1.51 -3.25
CA ILE A 309 3.03 2.05 -4.08
C ILE A 309 4.22 2.38 -3.18
N HIS A 310 5.24 1.52 -3.17
CA HIS A 310 6.32 1.57 -2.18
C HIS A 310 7.71 1.34 -2.77
N GLY A 311 8.76 2.01 -2.28
CA GLY A 311 10.15 1.71 -2.66
C GLY A 311 10.52 1.93 -4.13
N ASN A 312 9.65 2.55 -4.95
CA ASN A 312 9.95 2.83 -6.35
C ASN A 312 10.94 4.01 -6.46
N SER A 313 11.84 3.98 -7.46
CA SER A 313 13.01 4.89 -7.52
C SER A 313 13.14 5.64 -8.85
N SER A 314 12.99 6.96 -8.79
CA SER A 314 13.08 7.88 -9.91
C SER A 314 14.45 8.57 -9.96
N SER A 315 15.09 8.57 -11.13
CA SER A 315 16.33 9.31 -11.38
C SER A 315 16.09 10.82 -11.58
N ARG A 316 14.82 11.27 -11.51
CA ARG A 316 14.42 12.68 -11.62
C ARG A 316 13.39 13.02 -10.54
N SER A 317 12.09 13.04 -10.88
CA SER A 317 11.01 13.37 -9.95
C SER A 317 9.95 12.27 -9.86
N GLY A 318 9.15 12.24 -8.80
CA GLY A 318 7.99 11.33 -8.70
C GLY A 318 8.41 9.86 -8.63
N GLY A 319 9.01 9.44 -7.51
CA GLY A 319 9.32 8.03 -7.29
C GLY A 319 8.05 7.16 -7.29
N GLY A 320 7.04 7.55 -6.51
CA GLY A 320 5.74 6.88 -6.47
C GLY A 320 4.91 7.14 -7.72
N VAL A 321 4.32 8.34 -7.83
CA VAL A 321 3.41 8.72 -8.92
C VAL A 321 3.78 10.08 -9.53
N SER A 322 3.67 10.19 -10.86
CA SER A 322 3.89 11.42 -11.63
C SER A 322 2.68 11.79 -12.50
N SER A 323 2.39 13.09 -12.59
CA SER A 323 1.58 13.71 -13.65
C SER A 323 2.09 15.12 -13.90
N VAL A 324 2.81 15.29 -15.00
CA VAL A 324 3.43 16.57 -15.35
C VAL A 324 2.56 17.42 -16.27
N LEU A 325 1.42 16.91 -16.77
CA LEU A 325 0.52 17.61 -17.71
C LEU A 325 -0.95 17.61 -17.27
N ALA A 326 -1.58 18.78 -17.40
CA ALA A 326 -2.96 19.02 -17.00
C ALA A 326 -3.99 18.20 -17.82
N GLY A 327 -5.14 17.90 -17.21
CA GLY A 327 -6.23 17.10 -17.79
C GLY A 327 -6.30 15.66 -17.25
N SER A 328 -5.37 15.27 -16.38
CA SER A 328 -5.43 14.03 -15.59
C SER A 328 -6.27 14.21 -14.33
N ILE A 329 -7.08 13.22 -13.98
CA ILE A 329 -7.77 13.13 -12.69
C ILE A 329 -7.35 11.84 -11.98
N PHE A 330 -6.74 11.99 -10.81
CA PHE A 330 -6.34 10.87 -9.96
C PHE A 330 -7.23 10.79 -8.72
N ARG A 331 -7.69 9.58 -8.39
CA ARG A 331 -8.49 9.31 -7.20
C ARG A 331 -7.85 8.21 -6.38
N TYR A 332 -7.61 8.45 -5.11
CA TYR A 332 -7.00 7.49 -4.19
C TYR A 332 -7.98 7.16 -3.07
N ARG A 333 -8.18 5.87 -2.80
CA ARG A 333 -9.00 5.34 -1.70
C ARG A 333 -8.18 4.25 -1.02
N ASN A 334 -8.11 4.27 0.31
CA ASN A 334 -7.42 3.22 1.08
C ASN A 334 -6.01 2.89 0.53
N THR A 335 -5.27 3.85 -0.05
CA THR A 335 -4.06 3.58 -0.85
C THR A 335 -2.81 4.08 -0.14
N ILE A 336 -1.77 3.24 -0.08
CA ILE A 336 -0.44 3.61 0.42
C ILE A 336 0.38 4.18 -0.75
N VAL A 337 0.99 5.35 -0.58
CA VAL A 337 2.08 5.85 -1.42
C VAL A 337 3.20 6.38 -0.50
N THR A 338 4.21 5.57 -0.24
CA THR A 338 5.22 5.80 0.82
C THR A 338 6.58 5.25 0.47
N GLY A 339 7.65 5.82 1.03
CA GLY A 339 9.00 5.25 0.95
C GLY A 339 9.58 5.19 -0.47
N ASN A 340 8.95 5.84 -1.44
CA ASN A 340 9.49 5.97 -2.79
C ASN A 340 10.61 7.04 -2.78
N THR A 341 11.44 7.05 -3.82
CA THR A 341 12.62 7.94 -3.90
C THR A 341 12.69 8.67 -5.23
N ALA A 342 13.12 9.93 -5.20
CA ALA A 342 13.35 10.74 -6.39
C ALA A 342 14.65 11.56 -6.24
N ALA A 343 15.51 11.54 -7.26
CA ALA A 343 16.82 12.19 -7.18
C ALA A 343 16.78 13.74 -7.19
N VAL A 344 15.67 14.34 -7.62
CA VAL A 344 15.51 15.81 -7.73
C VAL A 344 14.44 16.36 -6.78
N THR A 345 13.21 15.85 -6.85
CA THR A 345 12.11 16.29 -5.98
C THR A 345 10.91 15.33 -6.03
N GLY A 346 10.04 15.38 -5.02
CA GLY A 346 8.77 14.66 -5.06
C GLY A 346 8.93 13.15 -4.95
N ASN A 347 9.31 12.65 -3.77
CA ASN A 347 9.58 11.24 -3.54
C ASN A 347 8.36 10.35 -3.84
N ASP A 348 7.23 10.60 -3.18
CA ASP A 348 6.00 9.83 -3.39
C ASP A 348 5.16 10.39 -4.56
N PHE A 349 5.23 11.70 -4.83
CA PHE A 349 4.45 12.37 -5.87
C PHE A 349 5.22 13.44 -6.63
N PHE A 350 4.93 13.62 -7.93
CA PHE A 350 5.35 14.81 -8.66
C PHE A 350 4.26 15.34 -9.58
N GLN A 351 4.00 16.64 -9.45
CA GLN A 351 3.18 17.45 -10.34
C GLN A 351 4.00 18.68 -10.79
N SER A 352 3.76 19.17 -12.01
CA SER A 352 4.42 20.38 -12.51
C SER A 352 3.50 21.38 -13.24
N ASN A 353 2.19 21.13 -13.29
CA ASN A 353 1.24 21.98 -14.02
C ASN A 353 -0.07 22.21 -13.25
N LEU A 354 -0.71 23.34 -13.56
CA LEU A 354 -2.03 23.71 -13.03
C LEU A 354 -3.12 22.99 -13.84
N GLY A 355 -3.83 22.03 -13.22
CA GLY A 355 -4.97 21.34 -13.85
C GLY A 355 -4.89 19.82 -13.92
N SER A 356 -4.04 19.16 -13.13
CA SER A 356 -4.23 17.75 -12.78
C SER A 356 -4.91 17.67 -11.42
N ASP A 357 -6.10 17.06 -11.36
CA ASP A 357 -6.91 16.97 -10.14
C ASP A 357 -6.49 15.72 -9.35
N THR A 358 -5.77 15.90 -8.24
CA THR A 358 -5.51 14.81 -7.28
C THR A 358 -6.54 14.86 -6.14
N VAL A 359 -7.27 13.75 -5.96
CA VAL A 359 -8.36 13.63 -4.99
C VAL A 359 -8.09 12.43 -4.10
N PHE A 360 -7.57 12.68 -2.90
CA PHE A 360 -7.54 11.68 -1.84
C PHE A 360 -8.95 11.62 -1.23
N GLN A 361 -9.57 10.45 -1.30
CA GLN A 361 -10.98 10.24 -0.93
C GLN A 361 -11.14 9.57 0.45
N GLY A 362 -10.08 9.51 1.25
CA GLY A 362 -10.06 8.88 2.57
C GLY A 362 -9.36 7.53 2.62
N GLY A 363 -8.77 7.27 3.79
CA GLY A 363 -8.06 6.02 4.11
C GLY A 363 -6.67 5.91 3.50
N ASN A 364 -6.17 6.97 2.85
CA ASN A 364 -4.87 6.92 2.17
C ASN A 364 -3.73 7.21 3.15
N LEU A 365 -2.61 6.50 2.96
CA LEU A 365 -1.38 6.65 3.76
C LEU A 365 -0.29 7.18 2.85
N ILE A 366 -0.01 8.48 2.96
CA ILE A 366 0.90 9.23 2.11
C ILE A 366 2.17 9.58 2.89
N GLY A 367 3.31 9.04 2.45
CA GLY A 367 4.58 9.19 3.14
C GLY A 367 5.06 10.63 3.17
N ASN A 368 5.06 11.30 2.02
CA ASN A 368 5.52 12.68 1.87
C ASN A 368 4.75 13.41 0.76
N ASN A 369 4.06 14.49 1.11
CA ASN A 369 3.34 15.35 0.15
C ASN A 369 4.23 16.28 -0.71
N ALA A 370 5.56 16.16 -0.62
CA ALA A 370 6.50 16.79 -1.54
C ALA A 370 6.09 16.55 -3.01
N GLY A 371 6.13 17.60 -3.82
CA GLY A 371 5.84 17.52 -5.26
C GLY A 371 4.36 17.52 -5.64
N LEU A 372 3.42 17.43 -4.68
CA LEU A 372 2.02 17.82 -4.90
C LEU A 372 1.91 19.35 -4.93
N ILE A 373 1.17 19.89 -5.90
CA ILE A 373 0.86 21.32 -6.00
C ILE A 373 -0.64 21.55 -5.73
N PHE A 374 -1.50 20.72 -6.33
CA PHE A 374 -2.94 20.75 -6.12
C PHE A 374 -3.47 19.37 -5.79
N PHE A 375 -4.03 19.25 -4.58
CA PHE A 375 -4.75 18.07 -4.14
C PHE A 375 -5.91 18.46 -3.22
N THR A 376 -6.87 17.55 -3.09
CA THR A 376 -7.90 17.58 -2.04
C THR A 376 -7.77 16.32 -1.20
N SER A 377 -8.08 16.41 0.09
CA SER A 377 -8.00 15.30 1.04
C SER A 377 -9.24 15.19 1.91
N HIS A 378 -9.55 13.96 2.29
CA HIS A 378 -10.54 13.62 3.31
C HIS A 378 -9.91 13.73 4.71
N SER A 379 -10.74 13.76 5.76
CA SER A 379 -10.26 13.86 7.15
C SER A 379 -9.65 12.57 7.71
N SER A 380 -9.65 11.48 6.93
CA SER A 380 -9.01 10.19 7.26
C SER A 380 -7.85 9.85 6.32
N ASP A 381 -7.33 10.84 5.58
CA ASP A 381 -6.07 10.67 4.85
C ASP A 381 -4.89 11.05 5.75
N GLN A 382 -3.99 10.10 5.97
CA GLN A 382 -2.76 10.29 6.74
C GLN A 382 -1.67 10.81 5.80
N ILE A 383 -1.27 12.08 5.95
CA ILE A 383 -0.40 12.76 4.98
C ILE A 383 0.83 13.34 5.67
N GLY A 384 1.98 12.70 5.43
CA GLY A 384 3.29 13.17 5.87
C GLY A 384 3.84 14.32 5.03
N THR A 385 4.90 14.95 5.53
CA THR A 385 5.47 16.19 4.98
C THR A 385 6.99 16.06 4.76
N PRO A 386 7.65 16.97 4.02
CA PRO A 386 9.09 16.87 3.76
C PRO A 386 9.96 16.92 5.02
N GLY A 387 9.48 17.55 6.11
CA GLY A 387 10.18 17.62 7.40
C GLY A 387 9.73 16.59 8.43
N SER A 388 8.66 15.83 8.13
CA SER A 388 8.13 14.75 8.98
C SER A 388 7.37 13.77 8.08
N PRO A 389 8.08 12.91 7.32
CA PRO A 389 7.46 11.90 6.48
C PRO A 389 6.91 10.74 7.35
N ILE A 390 5.81 10.12 6.92
CA ILE A 390 5.24 8.97 7.62
C ILE A 390 5.94 7.69 7.14
N ASN A 391 6.50 6.94 8.09
CA ASN A 391 6.97 5.57 7.87
C ASN A 391 5.74 4.63 7.93
N PRO A 392 5.45 3.84 6.89
CA PRO A 392 4.31 2.92 6.89
C PRO A 392 4.54 1.63 7.70
N LEU A 393 5.77 1.38 8.18
CA LEU A 393 6.14 0.13 8.87
C LEU A 393 5.70 -1.12 8.08
N LEU A 394 6.03 -1.17 6.79
CA LEU A 394 5.81 -2.34 5.94
C LEU A 394 7.00 -3.30 6.05
N GLY A 395 6.70 -4.60 6.10
CA GLY A 395 7.68 -5.66 5.86
C GLY A 395 8.18 -5.67 4.41
N PRO A 396 9.19 -6.50 4.09
CA PRO A 396 9.74 -6.61 2.73
C PRO A 396 8.69 -7.11 1.71
N LEU A 397 8.95 -6.87 0.42
CA LEU A 397 8.17 -7.47 -0.66
C LEU A 397 8.41 -8.99 -0.66
N ALA A 398 7.39 -9.77 -0.29
CA ALA A 398 7.51 -11.20 -0.02
C ALA A 398 6.23 -11.98 -0.37
N ASN A 399 6.32 -13.30 -0.43
CA ASN A 399 5.14 -14.16 -0.60
C ASN A 399 4.40 -14.34 0.74
N ASN A 400 3.50 -13.41 1.04
CA ASN A 400 2.74 -13.37 2.30
C ASN A 400 1.43 -14.18 2.23
N GLY A 401 1.40 -15.28 1.48
CA GLY A 401 0.23 -16.16 1.36
C GLY A 401 -0.79 -15.82 0.27
N GLY A 402 -0.38 -15.05 -0.75
CA GLY A 402 -1.24 -14.64 -1.87
C GLY A 402 -0.88 -15.28 -3.23
N PRO A 403 -1.60 -14.93 -4.31
CA PRO A 403 -1.24 -15.32 -5.68
C PRO A 403 -0.02 -14.56 -6.22
N THR A 404 0.29 -13.40 -5.62
CA THR A 404 1.38 -12.50 -6.02
C THR A 404 2.10 -11.95 -4.76
N PRO A 405 3.39 -11.58 -4.82
CA PRO A 405 4.13 -11.06 -3.67
C PRO A 405 3.60 -9.69 -3.21
N SER A 406 3.52 -9.43 -1.91
CA SER A 406 2.98 -8.19 -1.36
C SER A 406 3.88 -7.60 -0.26
N HIS A 407 3.51 -6.42 0.24
CA HIS A 407 4.03 -5.89 1.50
C HIS A 407 3.01 -6.14 2.62
N LEU A 408 3.41 -6.88 3.65
CA LEU A 408 2.63 -7.09 4.87
C LEU A 408 2.92 -5.93 5.84
N PRO A 409 1.91 -5.21 6.38
CA PRO A 409 2.13 -4.29 7.50
C PRO A 409 2.73 -5.00 8.73
N ALA A 410 3.64 -4.34 9.44
CA ALA A 410 4.16 -4.82 10.71
C ALA A 410 3.29 -4.34 11.89
N PRO A 411 3.34 -4.98 13.07
CA PRO A 411 2.68 -4.48 14.28
C PRO A 411 2.95 -2.99 14.54
N GLY A 412 1.90 -2.25 14.92
CA GLY A 412 1.96 -0.80 15.09
C GLY A 412 2.00 0.03 13.80
N SER A 413 1.87 -0.59 12.61
CA SER A 413 1.81 0.14 11.34
C SER A 413 0.61 1.09 11.26
N PRO A 414 0.79 2.34 10.81
CA PRO A 414 -0.31 3.27 10.56
C PRO A 414 -1.20 2.88 9.37
N ALA A 415 -0.90 1.80 8.64
CA ALA A 415 -1.79 1.23 7.63
C ALA A 415 -2.92 0.39 8.25
N ILE A 416 -2.69 -0.18 9.44
CA ILE A 416 -3.59 -1.14 10.09
C ILE A 416 -4.82 -0.40 10.62
N ASP A 417 -6.02 -0.84 10.21
CA ASP A 417 -7.29 -0.13 10.41
C ASP A 417 -7.28 1.34 9.86
N GLY A 418 -6.30 1.68 9.02
CA GLY A 418 -6.03 3.06 8.56
C GLY A 418 -6.88 3.52 7.39
N GLY A 419 -7.68 2.64 6.80
CA GLY A 419 -8.49 2.87 5.60
C GLY A 419 -9.91 3.39 5.88
N LEU A 420 -10.83 3.07 4.95
CA LEU A 420 -12.26 3.33 5.08
C LEU A 420 -13.11 2.16 4.55
N ASN A 421 -14.03 1.70 5.39
CA ASN A 421 -15.00 0.64 5.04
C ASN A 421 -15.94 1.01 3.88
N LEU A 422 -16.10 2.30 3.56
CA LEU A 422 -16.89 2.77 2.41
C LEU A 422 -16.32 2.33 1.05
N PHE A 423 -15.01 2.06 0.98
CA PHE A 423 -14.31 1.68 -0.25
C PHE A 423 -13.61 0.32 -0.16
N CYS A 424 -13.85 -0.42 0.93
CA CYS A 424 -13.20 -1.70 1.18
C CYS A 424 -13.75 -2.79 0.24
N PRO A 425 -12.90 -3.47 -0.56
CA PRO A 425 -13.31 -4.68 -1.28
C PRO A 425 -13.51 -5.84 -0.29
N ALA A 426 -14.26 -6.87 -0.68
CA ALA A 426 -14.56 -8.01 0.20
C ALA A 426 -13.36 -8.93 0.51
N ALA A 427 -12.25 -8.76 -0.21
CA ALA A 427 -10.99 -9.46 0.02
C ALA A 427 -9.77 -8.59 -0.35
N ASP A 428 -8.59 -8.93 0.18
CA ASP A 428 -7.31 -8.28 -0.12
C ASP A 428 -6.58 -8.89 -1.34
N GLN A 429 -5.36 -8.40 -1.63
CA GLN A 429 -4.49 -8.93 -2.70
C GLN A 429 -4.26 -10.45 -2.63
N ARG A 430 -4.32 -11.02 -1.43
CA ARG A 430 -4.03 -12.42 -1.14
C ARG A 430 -5.28 -13.29 -1.24
N GLY A 431 -6.47 -12.67 -1.23
CA GLY A 431 -7.76 -13.34 -1.09
C GLY A 431 -8.22 -13.50 0.36
N GLN A 432 -7.55 -12.86 1.32
CA GLN A 432 -7.96 -12.83 2.72
C GLN A 432 -9.15 -11.89 2.92
N THR A 433 -9.94 -12.10 3.97
CA THR A 433 -11.25 -11.43 4.15
C THR A 433 -11.09 -9.97 4.59
N ARG A 434 -12.07 -9.13 4.24
CA ARG A 434 -12.09 -7.69 4.53
C ARG A 434 -13.48 -7.17 4.95
N PRO A 435 -13.58 -6.18 5.85
CA PRO A 435 -12.52 -5.68 6.74
C PRO A 435 -12.30 -6.62 7.94
N VAL A 436 -11.13 -6.52 8.59
CA VAL A 436 -10.81 -7.21 9.87
C VAL A 436 -10.47 -6.17 10.95
N ASP A 437 -10.59 -6.54 12.22
CA ASP A 437 -10.14 -5.74 13.39
C ASP A 437 -8.65 -5.99 13.58
N GLY A 438 -7.84 -5.33 12.73
CA GLY A 438 -6.42 -5.63 12.57
C GLY A 438 -5.65 -5.39 13.87
N ASN A 439 -5.87 -4.24 14.51
CA ASN A 439 -5.22 -3.86 15.77
C ASN A 439 -5.96 -4.33 17.05
N GLY A 440 -7.06 -5.08 16.93
CA GLY A 440 -7.76 -5.69 18.06
C GLY A 440 -8.52 -4.72 18.99
N ASN A 441 -8.82 -3.49 18.56
CA ASN A 441 -9.55 -2.52 19.40
C ASN A 441 -11.06 -2.83 19.55
N GLY A 442 -11.59 -3.80 18.80
CA GLY A 442 -13.00 -4.18 18.75
C GLY A 442 -13.78 -3.53 17.59
N SER A 443 -13.11 -2.99 16.57
CA SER A 443 -13.73 -2.27 15.46
C SER A 443 -13.00 -2.50 14.14
N ALA A 444 -13.41 -3.53 13.40
CA ALA A 444 -12.90 -3.84 12.07
C ALA A 444 -12.98 -2.68 11.06
N ILE A 445 -11.84 -2.15 10.67
CA ILE A 445 -11.68 -1.14 9.62
C ILE A 445 -10.69 -1.66 8.57
N CYS A 446 -11.04 -1.48 7.30
CA CYS A 446 -10.18 -1.82 6.17
C CYS A 446 -8.78 -1.22 6.32
N ASP A 447 -7.73 -2.00 6.08
CA ASP A 447 -6.37 -1.46 6.04
C ASP A 447 -6.19 -0.48 4.87
N SER A 448 -5.25 0.45 5.04
CA SER A 448 -4.64 1.13 3.91
C SER A 448 -3.77 0.13 3.12
N GLY A 449 -4.00 0.02 1.82
CA GLY A 449 -3.11 -0.68 0.90
C GLY A 449 -3.63 -2.04 0.40
N ALA A 450 -2.74 -2.77 -0.26
CA ALA A 450 -3.04 -4.00 -0.98
C ALA A 450 -3.44 -5.18 -0.08
N VAL A 451 -2.90 -5.22 1.14
CA VAL A 451 -3.05 -6.31 2.11
C VAL A 451 -4.01 -5.90 3.23
N GLU A 452 -4.76 -6.86 3.76
CA GLU A 452 -5.47 -6.74 5.04
C GLU A 452 -4.78 -7.63 6.07
N ILE A 453 -4.32 -7.06 7.18
CA ILE A 453 -3.83 -7.82 8.32
C ILE A 453 -4.98 -8.61 8.94
N GLN A 454 -4.80 -9.93 9.03
CA GLN A 454 -5.73 -10.79 9.75
C GLN A 454 -5.38 -10.80 11.25
N SER A 455 -6.36 -11.04 12.12
CA SER A 455 -6.18 -10.96 13.58
C SER A 455 -5.35 -12.10 14.19
N ASP A 456 -4.82 -13.01 13.36
CA ASP A 456 -3.81 -14.02 13.69
C ASP A 456 -2.41 -13.70 13.10
N GLU A 457 -2.27 -12.55 12.42
CA GLU A 457 -1.00 -12.06 11.84
C GLU A 457 -0.36 -10.93 12.64
N ILE A 458 -1.10 -10.24 13.53
CA ILE A 458 -0.48 -9.43 14.58
C ILE A 458 -0.08 -10.32 15.74
N VAL A 459 1.20 -10.24 16.07
CA VAL A 459 1.74 -10.58 17.38
C VAL A 459 2.24 -9.27 17.96
N ASP A 460 1.55 -8.70 18.96
CA ASP A 460 2.14 -7.57 19.66
C ASP A 460 3.35 -8.02 20.48
N VAL A 461 4.34 -7.14 20.57
CA VAL A 461 5.58 -7.39 21.30
C VAL A 461 5.88 -6.13 22.10
N SER A 462 5.27 -6.03 23.28
CA SER A 462 5.37 -4.87 24.18
C SER A 462 5.68 -5.28 25.62
N MET A 463 6.29 -4.38 26.38
CA MET A 463 6.58 -4.57 27.80
C MET A 463 6.49 -3.25 28.57
N ALA A 464 6.11 -3.31 29.85
CA ALA A 464 5.99 -2.14 30.72
C ALA A 464 6.47 -2.43 32.14
N PHE A 465 6.94 -1.38 32.84
CA PHE A 465 7.28 -1.45 34.25
C PHE A 465 6.09 -1.03 35.13
N ASP A 466 5.85 -1.77 36.22
CA ASP A 466 4.93 -1.40 37.30
C ASP A 466 5.66 -1.49 38.67
N PRO A 467 5.81 -0.37 39.42
CA PRO A 467 5.46 1.00 39.05
C PRO A 467 6.31 1.55 37.88
N PRO A 468 5.77 2.51 37.08
CA PRO A 468 6.46 3.07 35.91
C PRO A 468 7.58 4.06 36.24
N SER A 469 7.94 4.23 37.51
CA SER A 469 9.10 5.02 37.98
C SER A 469 9.46 4.64 39.42
N LEU A 470 10.74 4.75 39.80
CA LEU A 470 11.18 4.57 41.19
C LEU A 470 11.74 5.87 41.78
N ASP A 471 11.44 6.14 43.06
CA ASP A 471 12.09 7.20 43.83
C ASP A 471 12.67 6.62 45.12
N PHE A 472 13.99 6.68 45.25
CA PHE A 472 14.75 6.17 46.39
C PHE A 472 14.83 7.18 47.55
N ALA A 473 14.27 8.40 47.38
CA ALA A 473 14.28 9.47 48.37
C ALA A 473 15.72 9.82 48.86
N GLU A 474 15.88 10.17 50.14
CA GLU A 474 17.19 10.53 50.72
C GLU A 474 17.97 9.30 51.21
N VAL A 475 19.21 9.15 50.75
CA VAL A 475 20.12 8.04 51.09
C VAL A 475 21.49 8.60 51.50
N GLU A 476 22.10 8.02 52.54
CA GLU A 476 23.38 8.48 53.08
C GLU A 476 24.55 8.14 52.14
N VAL A 477 25.37 9.15 51.83
CA VAL A 477 26.56 9.03 50.97
C VAL A 477 27.59 8.10 51.61
N GLY A 478 27.90 6.99 50.92
CA GLY A 478 28.77 5.93 51.44
C GLY A 478 28.13 5.03 52.52
N GLY A 479 26.83 5.17 52.78
CA GLY A 479 26.05 4.27 53.62
C GLY A 479 25.67 2.95 52.93
N SER A 480 24.77 2.19 53.54
CA SER A 480 24.15 1.03 52.89
C SER A 480 23.26 1.48 51.73
N ALA A 481 23.41 0.84 50.56
CA ALA A 481 22.56 1.12 49.40
C ALA A 481 21.08 0.85 49.71
N ALA A 482 20.20 1.77 49.30
CA ALA A 482 18.75 1.57 49.40
C ALA A 482 18.26 0.72 48.22
N THR A 483 17.35 -0.23 48.47
CA THR A 483 16.83 -1.15 47.44
C THR A 483 15.32 -1.01 47.26
N LEU A 484 14.86 -0.98 46.01
CA LEU A 484 13.45 -1.04 45.61
C LEU A 484 13.29 -2.10 44.53
N SER A 485 12.16 -2.82 44.52
CA SER A 485 11.80 -3.71 43.41
C SER A 485 10.77 -3.06 42.49
N VAL A 486 10.74 -3.56 41.26
CA VAL A 486 9.80 -3.18 40.20
C VAL A 486 9.46 -4.43 39.40
N SER A 487 8.21 -4.56 38.98
CA SER A 487 7.78 -5.62 38.06
C SER A 487 8.01 -5.17 36.62
N LEU A 488 8.63 -6.01 35.80
CA LEU A 488 8.64 -5.87 34.35
C LEU A 488 7.62 -6.87 33.77
N VAL A 489 6.56 -6.33 33.18
CA VAL A 489 5.38 -7.07 32.70
C VAL A 489 5.44 -7.22 31.19
N ASN A 490 5.16 -8.42 30.69
CA ASN A 490 4.90 -8.64 29.27
C ASN A 490 3.47 -8.19 28.95
N THR A 491 3.33 -7.17 28.10
CA THR A 491 2.04 -6.60 27.74
C THR A 491 1.57 -6.98 26.33
N GLY A 492 2.38 -7.74 25.57
CA GLY A 492 2.07 -8.20 24.22
C GLY A 492 1.69 -9.68 24.12
N ASP A 493 1.51 -10.15 22.89
CA ASP A 493 0.95 -11.45 22.52
C ASP A 493 2.01 -12.52 22.20
N ALA A 494 3.28 -12.29 22.53
CA ALA A 494 4.35 -13.30 22.45
C ALA A 494 5.29 -13.32 23.65
N ASP A 495 5.86 -14.50 23.92
CA ASP A 495 6.89 -14.69 24.95
C ASP A 495 8.14 -13.85 24.63
N LEU A 496 8.49 -12.95 25.55
CA LEU A 496 9.69 -12.12 25.47
C LEU A 496 10.91 -12.93 25.91
N SER A 497 12.04 -12.82 25.20
CA SER A 497 13.27 -13.51 25.59
C SER A 497 14.54 -12.75 25.23
N GLY A 498 15.67 -13.21 25.77
CA GLY A 498 16.98 -12.58 25.57
C GLY A 498 17.01 -11.11 26.00
N LEU A 499 16.43 -10.82 27.17
CA LEU A 499 16.29 -9.45 27.68
C LEU A 499 17.67 -8.82 27.95
N ALA A 500 17.88 -7.63 27.41
CA ALA A 500 19.07 -6.82 27.58
C ALA A 500 18.72 -5.57 28.38
N PHE A 501 19.42 -5.39 29.50
CA PHE A 501 19.27 -4.28 30.45
C PHE A 501 20.45 -3.31 30.31
N ASP A 502 20.18 -2.01 30.17
CA ASP A 502 21.19 -0.94 30.09
C ASP A 502 20.83 0.20 31.05
N LEU A 503 21.80 0.69 31.83
CA LEU A 503 21.58 1.56 32.99
C LEU A 503 22.45 2.81 32.91
N SER A 504 21.81 3.99 32.89
CA SER A 504 22.48 5.23 32.46
C SER A 504 23.42 5.88 33.49
N ASP A 505 23.42 5.45 34.75
CA ASP A 505 24.21 6.06 35.83
C ASP A 505 24.71 5.00 36.83
N ALA A 506 25.97 5.12 37.25
CA ALA A 506 26.65 4.17 38.13
C ALA A 506 26.34 4.34 39.63
N ALA A 507 25.59 5.38 40.04
CA ALA A 507 25.01 5.50 41.37
C ALA A 507 23.84 4.53 41.59
N PHE A 508 23.31 3.93 40.52
CA PHE A 508 22.28 2.90 40.55
C PHE A 508 22.87 1.55 40.08
N ALA A 509 22.31 0.44 40.54
CA ALA A 509 22.71 -0.90 40.08
C ALA A 509 21.55 -1.91 40.15
N ILE A 510 21.45 -2.79 39.16
CA ILE A 510 20.61 -4.00 39.29
C ILE A 510 21.30 -4.92 40.30
N SER A 511 20.58 -5.22 41.39
CA SER A 511 21.07 -6.06 42.50
C SER A 511 20.75 -7.53 42.25
N SER A 512 19.59 -7.80 41.64
CA SER A 512 19.15 -9.10 41.13
C SER A 512 17.93 -8.94 40.23
N ASP A 513 17.75 -9.86 39.29
CA ASP A 513 16.51 -10.07 38.53
C ASP A 513 16.15 -11.57 38.50
N ASP A 514 14.90 -11.90 38.23
CA ASP A 514 14.51 -13.26 37.79
C ASP A 514 14.10 -13.34 36.30
N CYS A 515 14.17 -12.21 35.59
CA CYS A 515 13.86 -12.03 34.16
C CYS A 515 14.73 -12.88 33.20
N SER A 516 15.81 -13.48 33.68
CA SER A 516 16.74 -14.34 32.91
C SER A 516 16.11 -15.47 32.07
N GLY A 517 14.90 -15.93 32.42
CA GLY A 517 14.14 -16.93 31.64
C GLY A 517 13.42 -16.37 30.41
N GLY A 518 13.34 -15.05 30.27
CA GLY A 518 12.29 -14.39 29.47
C GLY A 518 11.00 -14.20 30.27
N ILE A 519 10.00 -13.57 29.65
CA ILE A 519 8.69 -13.29 30.26
C ILE A 519 7.61 -13.83 29.33
N PRO A 520 6.86 -14.89 29.73
CA PRO A 520 5.75 -15.41 28.92
C PRO A 520 4.62 -14.39 28.71
N ILE A 521 3.72 -14.67 27.77
CA ILE A 521 2.53 -13.83 27.49
C ILE A 521 1.74 -13.55 28.78
N GLY A 522 1.56 -12.27 29.11
CA GLY A 522 0.78 -11.81 30.28
C GLY A 522 1.40 -12.08 31.66
N GLU A 523 2.61 -12.63 31.72
CA GLU A 523 3.37 -12.83 32.96
C GLU A 523 4.30 -11.64 33.25
N SER A 524 5.04 -11.70 34.36
CA SER A 524 6.00 -10.67 34.75
C SER A 524 7.22 -11.25 35.49
N CYS A 525 8.29 -10.47 35.59
CA CYS A 525 9.48 -10.76 36.39
C CYS A 525 9.80 -9.58 37.33
N GLU A 526 10.47 -9.82 38.46
CA GLU A 526 10.96 -8.75 39.35
C GLU A 526 12.39 -8.35 38.99
N VAL A 527 12.64 -7.03 39.01
CA VAL A 527 13.98 -6.44 39.00
C VAL A 527 14.17 -5.69 40.33
N LEU A 528 15.21 -6.06 41.08
CA LEU A 528 15.59 -5.40 42.33
C LEU A 528 16.73 -4.42 42.05
N ILE A 529 16.49 -3.13 42.20
CA ILE A 529 17.44 -2.05 41.90
C ILE A 529 17.91 -1.41 43.21
N SER A 530 19.21 -1.13 43.30
CA SER A 530 19.81 -0.38 44.39
C SER A 530 20.28 1.01 43.97
N PHE A 531 20.24 1.95 44.91
CA PHE A 531 20.81 3.30 44.81
C PHE A 531 21.85 3.52 45.91
N ALA A 532 23.05 3.94 45.51
CA ALA A 532 24.25 4.09 46.35
C ALA A 532 24.99 5.40 45.98
N PRO A 533 24.56 6.56 46.52
CA PRO A 533 25.15 7.85 46.16
C PRO A 533 26.60 7.99 46.65
N SER A 534 27.47 8.47 45.76
CA SER A 534 28.88 8.77 46.02
C SER A 534 29.15 10.24 46.35
N GLU A 535 28.22 11.14 46.03
CA GLU A 535 28.25 12.58 46.33
C GLU A 535 26.88 13.05 46.83
N THR A 536 26.82 14.21 47.50
CA THR A 536 25.57 14.80 47.98
C THR A 536 24.84 15.58 46.90
N GLY A 537 23.55 15.35 46.74
CA GLY A 537 22.70 16.01 45.75
C GLY A 537 21.70 15.05 45.09
N ALA A 538 20.84 15.59 44.23
CA ALA A 538 19.89 14.78 43.47
C ALA A 538 20.62 14.00 42.35
N ALA A 539 20.31 12.71 42.25
CA ALA A 539 20.74 11.81 41.19
C ALA A 539 19.51 11.25 40.47
N GLY A 540 19.66 10.88 39.20
CA GLY A 540 18.58 10.27 38.43
C GLY A 540 19.11 9.49 37.24
N ALA A 541 18.44 8.40 36.91
CA ALA A 541 18.87 7.44 35.90
C ALA A 541 17.68 6.88 35.13
N ASN A 542 17.94 6.29 33.97
CA ASN A 542 17.01 5.41 33.29
C ASN A 542 17.58 3.99 33.26
N LEU A 543 16.76 3.01 33.59
CA LEU A 543 16.98 1.61 33.20
C LEU A 543 16.22 1.35 31.89
N ALA A 544 16.95 1.18 30.79
CA ALA A 544 16.41 0.74 29.52
C ALA A 544 16.40 -0.79 29.45
N VAL A 545 15.32 -1.38 28.90
CA VAL A 545 15.22 -2.82 28.66
C VAL A 545 14.75 -3.08 27.24
N SER A 546 15.29 -4.11 26.60
CA SER A 546 14.89 -4.56 25.26
C SER A 546 14.89 -6.08 25.14
N SER A 547 14.09 -6.64 24.23
CA SER A 547 14.04 -8.08 23.91
C SER A 547 14.53 -8.40 22.49
N ILE A 548 14.84 -9.67 22.21
CA ILE A 548 15.22 -10.08 20.84
C ILE A 548 14.05 -10.04 19.86
N GLN A 549 12.82 -10.02 20.36
CA GLN A 549 11.59 -9.87 19.58
C GLN A 549 11.29 -8.39 19.23
N GLY A 550 11.98 -7.42 19.84
CA GLY A 550 11.89 -6.00 19.50
C GLY A 550 11.07 -5.11 20.46
N ALA A 551 10.43 -5.68 21.49
CA ALA A 551 9.90 -4.85 22.59
C ALA A 551 11.05 -4.08 23.26
N ALA A 552 10.77 -2.85 23.67
CA ALA A 552 11.65 -2.06 24.52
C ALA A 552 10.86 -1.13 25.44
N THR A 553 11.40 -0.85 26.63
CA THR A 553 10.79 0.06 27.61
C THR A 553 11.85 0.74 28.48
N ASN A 554 11.47 1.77 29.23
CA ASN A 554 12.39 2.55 30.08
C ASN A 554 11.76 2.83 31.45
N LEU A 555 12.52 2.61 32.52
CA LEU A 555 12.18 2.99 33.88
C LEU A 555 13.00 4.22 34.31
N PRO A 556 12.39 5.42 34.44
CA PRO A 556 13.02 6.57 35.06
C PRO A 556 13.10 6.41 36.59
N MET A 557 14.22 6.82 37.17
CA MET A 557 14.52 6.66 38.59
C MET A 557 15.14 7.93 39.19
N SER A 558 14.84 8.22 40.46
CA SER A 558 15.42 9.34 41.22
C SER A 558 15.92 8.92 42.61
N GLY A 559 16.82 9.72 43.16
CA GLY A 559 17.27 9.63 44.56
C GLY A 559 18.08 10.87 44.95
N THR A 560 18.37 11.06 46.24
CA THR A 560 19.17 12.18 46.75
C THR A 560 20.22 11.69 47.74
N GLY A 561 21.50 11.96 47.44
CA GLY A 561 22.60 11.73 48.39
C GLY A 561 22.62 12.79 49.49
N ILE A 562 22.64 12.36 50.75
CA ILE A 562 22.75 13.22 51.93
C ILE A 562 23.95 12.81 52.82
N ILE A 563 24.38 13.71 53.71
CA ILE A 563 25.30 13.39 54.82
C ILE A 563 24.55 13.66 56.12
N LEU A 564 24.51 12.68 57.02
CA LEU A 564 23.93 12.88 58.35
C LEU A 564 24.84 13.79 59.20
N PRO A 565 24.28 14.76 59.96
CA PRO A 565 25.07 15.63 60.80
C PRO A 565 25.63 14.89 62.03
N ASP A 566 26.93 15.07 62.31
CA ASP A 566 27.59 14.48 63.48
C ASP A 566 26.82 14.75 64.79
N LEU A 567 26.45 13.67 65.47
CA LEU A 567 25.82 13.71 66.80
C LEU A 567 26.86 14.06 67.87
N ILE A 568 27.28 15.33 67.91
CA ILE A 568 28.14 15.88 68.95
C ILE A 568 27.39 15.83 70.30
N PHE A 569 27.63 14.77 71.06
CA PHE A 569 27.27 14.73 72.47
C PHE A 569 28.06 15.80 73.23
N GLN A 570 27.42 16.96 73.47
CA GLN A 570 27.88 17.88 74.49
C GLN A 570 27.67 17.24 75.86
N ASP A 571 28.74 16.64 76.39
CA ASP A 571 28.85 16.22 77.78
C ASP A 571 28.74 17.45 78.69
N ARG A 572 27.52 17.86 79.01
CA ARG A 572 27.23 18.92 79.98
C ARG A 572 27.45 18.38 81.38
N PHE A 573 28.71 18.29 81.78
CA PHE A 573 29.10 18.30 83.18
C PHE A 573 28.38 19.46 83.88
N GLN A 574 27.41 19.12 84.72
CA GLN A 574 26.82 20.10 85.64
C GLN A 574 27.85 20.37 86.73
N ASP A 575 28.59 21.47 86.57
CA ASP A 575 29.39 22.04 87.65
C ASP A 575 28.41 22.53 88.74
N LEU A 576 28.21 21.68 89.75
CA LEU A 576 27.50 22.02 90.98
C LEU A 576 28.39 22.91 91.84
N GLY A 577 28.60 24.14 91.38
CA GLY A 577 29.42 25.16 92.03
C GLY A 577 29.03 25.30 93.50
N SER A 578 29.92 24.84 94.38
CA SER A 578 29.67 24.76 95.80
C SER A 578 29.65 26.14 96.45
N GLN A 579 28.78 26.31 97.45
CA GLN A 579 28.88 27.42 98.39
C GLN A 579 30.23 27.36 99.09
N GLY A 580 30.95 28.47 99.15
CA GLY A 580 32.25 28.54 99.79
C GLY A 580 32.13 28.59 101.32
N GLU A 581 32.62 27.56 102.00
CA GLU A 581 33.03 27.67 103.41
C GLU A 581 34.57 27.66 103.52
N ALA A 582 35.07 28.24 104.60
CA ALA A 582 36.48 28.59 104.74
C ALA A 582 37.27 27.59 105.63
N SER A 583 38.59 27.61 105.42
CA SER A 583 39.66 27.07 106.28
C SER A 583 39.97 25.56 106.23
N GLY A 584 41.27 25.28 106.11
CA GLY A 584 41.93 24.06 106.60
C GLY A 584 41.69 22.75 105.83
N PHE A 585 42.64 22.36 104.97
CA PHE A 585 43.79 21.53 105.39
C PHE A 585 44.83 21.44 104.27
N THR A 586 46.00 20.84 104.55
CA THR A 586 47.16 20.79 103.66
C THR A 586 47.47 19.39 103.11
N ASP A 587 48.07 19.39 101.92
CA ASP A 587 49.15 18.49 101.46
C ASP A 587 48.82 17.33 100.48
N MET A 588 49.86 16.97 99.72
CA MET A 588 50.08 15.89 98.76
C MET A 588 49.51 15.97 97.33
N GLN A 589 50.27 15.34 96.42
CA GLN A 589 50.22 15.43 94.96
C GLN A 589 49.62 14.16 94.30
N PRO A 590 49.41 14.12 92.97
CA PRO A 590 48.41 13.22 92.37
C PRO A 590 48.89 11.79 92.09
N SER A 591 47.92 10.90 91.87
CA SER A 591 48.12 9.62 91.18
C SER A 591 47.29 9.57 89.88
N ALA A 592 47.84 8.95 88.84
CA ALA A 592 47.20 8.84 87.54
C ALA A 592 46.86 7.39 87.19
N SER A 593 45.69 7.17 86.60
CA SER A 593 45.34 5.99 85.77
C SER A 593 44.10 6.37 84.95
N SER A 594 44.19 6.46 83.62
CA SER A 594 44.40 5.36 82.66
C SER A 594 43.16 4.47 82.50
N ARG A 595 42.47 4.64 81.37
CA ARG A 595 42.25 3.57 80.40
C ARG A 595 41.88 4.13 79.03
N LEU A 596 42.60 3.68 78.00
CA LEU A 596 42.10 3.69 76.63
C LEU A 596 40.99 2.65 76.50
N LEU A 597 40.00 2.93 75.66
CA LEU A 597 39.34 1.93 74.84
C LEU A 597 38.96 2.60 73.51
N THR A 598 39.34 1.94 72.41
CA THR A 598 39.19 2.43 71.03
C THR A 598 38.33 1.46 70.24
N ARG A 599 37.64 1.98 69.21
CA ARG A 599 36.83 1.25 68.22
C ARG A 599 35.47 0.75 68.75
N GLN A 600 34.49 0.52 67.88
CA GLN A 600 34.53 0.64 66.41
C GLN A 600 34.07 2.01 65.91
#